data_AF-A0A023DAE8-F1
#
_entry.id   AF-A0A023DAE8-F1
#
_cell.length_a   1.000
_cell.length_b   1.000
_cell.length_c   1.000
_cell.angle_alpha   90.00
_cell.angle_beta   90.00
_cell.angle_gamma   90.00
#
_symmetry.space_group_name_H-M   'P 1'
#
loop_
_entity.id
_entity.type
_entity.pdbx_description
1 polymer ?
#
loop_
_entity_poly.entity_id
_entity_poly.type
_entity_poly.pdbx_seq_one_letter_code
_entity_poly.pdbx_strand_id
1 'polypeptide(L)' 'MVGAWVLAVVCACFDEWHQSFQPGRTPLLSDVVIDAFGAGIALFVVRMYLRKIDSSV' A
#
# COMPACT_ATOMS: atom_id res chain seq x y z
N MET A 1 9.54 6.67 -3.46
CA MET A 1 8.57 5.64 -3.90
C MET A 1 8.75 4.33 -3.15
N VAL A 2 9.93 3.72 -3.15
CA VAL A 2 10.20 2.50 -2.36
C VAL A 2 9.89 2.69 -0.87
N GLY A 3 10.36 3.77 -0.24
CA GLY A 3 10.05 4.03 1.18
C GLY A 3 8.55 4.19 1.48
N ALA A 4 7.78 4.80 0.58
CA ALA A 4 6.33 4.92 0.72
C ALA A 4 5.64 3.56 0.58
N TRP A 5 6.12 2.70 -0.32
CA TRP A 5 5.62 1.34 -0.47
C TRP A 5 5.91 0.49 0.76
N VAL A 6 7.15 0.53 1.28
CA VAL A 6 7.53 -0.18 2.51
C VAL A 6 6.67 0.28 3.68
N LEU A 7 6.44 1.60 3.81
CA LEU A 7 5.57 2.13 4.86
C LEU A 7 4.13 1.64 4.71
N ALA A 8 3.59 1.57 3.49
CA ALA A 8 2.26 1.02 3.24
C ALA A 8 2.16 -0.46 3.65
N VAL A 9 3.18 -1.28 3.32
CA VAL A 9 3.22 -2.70 3.74
C VAL A 9 3.30 -2.84 5.26
N VAL A 10 4.11 -2.01 5.92
CA VAL A 10 4.18 -1.99 7.40
C VAL A 10 2.82 -1.61 7.99
N CYS A 11 2.17 -0.58 7.45
CA CYS A 11 0.83 -0.18 7.89
C CYS A 11 -0.19 -1.31 7.70
N ALA A 12 -0.16 -2.03 6.56
CA ALA A 12 -1.04 -3.17 6.32
C ALA A 12 -0.80 -4.31 7.33
N CYS A 13 0.46 -4.61 7.66
CA CYS A 13 0.77 -5.57 8.73
C CYS A 13 0.22 -5.11 10.09
N PHE A 14 0.31 -3.82 10.41
CA PHE A 14 -0.24 -3.25 11.63
C PHE A 14 -1.78 -3.27 11.63
N ASP A 15 -2.42 -3.08 10.47
CA ASP A 15 -3.88 -3.16 10.34
C ASP A 15 -4.37 -4.58 10.65
N GLU A 16 -3.75 -5.60 10.06
CA GLU A 16 -4.08 -7.00 10.34
C GLU A 16 -3.77 -7.38 11.80
N TRP A 17 -2.66 -6.92 12.35
CA TRP A 17 -2.36 -7.12 13.77
C TRP A 17 -3.41 -6.46 14.67
N HIS A 18 -3.84 -5.23 14.37
CA HIS A 18 -4.91 -4.57 15.09
C HIS A 18 -6.26 -5.30 14.92
N GLN A 19 -6.52 -5.80 13.71
CA GLN A 19 -7.72 -6.55 13.36
C GLN A 19 -7.82 -7.85 14.16
N SER A 20 -6.69 -8.46 14.55
CA SER A 20 -6.66 -9.65 15.42
C SER A 20 -7.29 -9.45 16.80
N PHE A 21 -7.41 -8.20 17.26
CA PHE A 21 -8.08 -7.85 18.52
C PHE A 21 -9.55 -7.48 18.35
N GLN A 22 -10.04 -7.36 17.11
CA GLN A 22 -11.42 -6.98 16.82
C GLN A 22 -12.31 -8.22 16.68
N PRO A 23 -13.27 -8.45 17.59
CA PRO A 23 -14.17 -9.59 17.48
C PRO A 23 -14.98 -9.56 16.18
N GLY A 24 -15.09 -10.71 15.51
CA GLY A 24 -15.79 -10.84 14.23
C GLY A 24 -14.96 -10.47 13.00
N ARG A 25 -13.68 -10.14 13.17
CA ARG A 25 -12.71 -10.00 12.08
C ARG A 25 -11.60 -11.03 12.20
N THR A 26 -11.05 -11.45 11.06
CA THR A 26 -10.00 -12.47 10.99
C THR A 26 -8.80 -11.86 10.30
N PRO A 27 -7.62 -11.81 10.94
CA PRO A 27 -6.44 -11.31 10.27
C PRO A 27 -6.01 -12.25 9.14
N LEU A 28 -5.81 -11.71 7.95
CA LEU A 28 -5.49 -12.46 6.73
C LEU A 28 -4.23 -11.91 6.08
N LEU A 29 -3.25 -12.80 5.86
CA LEU A 29 -2.05 -12.45 5.08
C LEU A 29 -2.39 -12.04 3.64
N SER A 30 -3.52 -12.49 3.10
CA SER A 30 -4.00 -12.06 1.78
C SER A 30 -4.26 -10.56 1.72
N ASP A 31 -4.72 -9.96 2.83
CA ASP A 31 -5.15 -8.57 2.86
C ASP A 31 -3.93 -7.65 2.85
N VAL A 32 -2.86 -8.02 3.58
CA VAL A 32 -1.53 -7.38 3.47
C VAL A 32 -0.99 -7.43 2.03
N VAL A 33 -1.14 -8.56 1.34
CA VAL A 33 -0.68 -8.72 -0.05
C VAL A 33 -1.48 -7.82 -0.99
N ILE A 34 -2.80 -7.74 -0.79
CA ILE A 34 -3.68 -6.87 -1.58
C ILE A 34 -3.29 -5.40 -1.39
N ASP A 35 -3.07 -4.96 -0.15
CA ASP A 35 -2.65 -3.59 0.16
C ASP A 35 -1.27 -3.27 -0.43
N ALA A 36 -0.32 -4.20 -0.33
CA ALA A 36 1.00 -4.07 -0.95
C ALA A 36 0.92 -3.91 -2.47
N PHE A 37 0.04 -4.67 -3.12
CA PHE A 37 -0.20 -4.60 -4.56
C PHE A 37 -0.87 -3.27 -4.95
N GLY A 38 -1.92 -2.87 -4.23
CA GLY A 38 -2.63 -1.61 -4.44
C GLY A 38 -1.71 -0.40 -4.28
N ALA A 39 -0.88 -0.38 -3.23
CA ALA A 39 0.12 0.66 -3.02
C ALA A 39 1.15 0.71 -4.15
N GLY A 40 1.59 -0.46 -4.65
CA GLY A 40 2.49 -0.55 -5.79
C GLY A 40 1.91 0.07 -7.06
N ILE A 41 0.65 -0.27 -7.38
CA ILE A 41 -0.07 0.29 -8.54
C ILE A 41 -0.24 1.80 -8.39
N ALA A 42 -0.68 2.28 -7.22
CA ALA A 42 -0.87 3.71 -6.97
C ALA A 42 0.43 4.50 -7.16
N LEU A 43 1.54 4.03 -6.59
CA LEU A 43 2.85 4.67 -6.73
C LEU A 43 3.35 4.65 -8.18
N PHE A 44 3.08 3.59 -8.93
CA PHE A 44 3.39 3.52 -10.36
C PHE A 44 2.61 4.56 -11.17
N VAL A 45 1.31 4.70 -10.93
CA VAL A 45 0.47 5.72 -11.59
C VAL A 45 0.96 7.12 -11.25
N VAL A 46 1.23 7.40 -9.97
CA VAL A 46 1.80 8.70 -9.54
C VAL A 46 3.13 8.97 -10.24
N ARG A 47 3.99 7.95 -10.39
CA ARG A 47 5.26 8.10 -11.10
C ARG A 47 5.07 8.49 -12.55
N MET A 48 4.15 7.84 -13.25
CA MET A 48 3.84 8.14 -14.64
C MET A 48 3.30 9.57 -14.78
N TYR A 49 2.43 9.98 -13.86
CA TYR A 49 1.84 11.33 -13.87
C TYR A 49 2.91 12.42 -13.64
N LEU A 50 3.78 12.23 -12.65
CA LEU A 50 4.87 13.17 -12.37
C LEU A 50 5.87 13.27 -13.53
N ARG A 51 6.20 12.14 -14.18
CA ARG A 51 7.06 12.15 -15.39
C ARG A 51 6.41 12.93 -16.54
N LYS A 52 5.10 12.79 -16.71
CA LYS A 52 4.37 13.51 -17.77
C LYS A 52 4.38 15.02 -17.54
N ILE A 53 4.24 15.48 -16.30
CA ILE A 53 4.32 16.91 -15.94
C ILE A 53 5.71 17.45 -16.24
N ASP A 54 6.75 16.76 -15.78
CA ASP A 54 8.15 17.15 -15.98
C ASP A 54 8.50 17.27 -17.48
N SER A 55 8.00 16.37 -18.33
CA SER A 55 8.22 16.45 -19.78
C SER A 55 7.39 17.52 -20.51
N SER A 56 6.46 18.19 -19.82
CA SER A 56 5.59 19.22 -20.41
C SER A 56 6.02 20.65 -20.07
N VAL A 57 7.09 20.81 -19.27
CA VAL A 57 7.73 22.07 -18.88
C VAL A 57 9.04 22.21 -19.64
#